data_AF-A0AAF0XNU7-F1
#
_entry.id   AF-A0AAF0XNU7-F1
#
_cell.length_a   1.000
_cell.length_b   1.000
_cell.length_c   1.000
_cell.angle_alpha   90.00
_cell.angle_beta   90.00
_cell.angle_gamma   90.00
#
_symmetry.space_group_name_H-M   'P 1'
#
loop_
_entity.id
_entity.type
_entity.pdbx_description
1 polymer ?
#
loop_
_entity_poly.entity_id
_entity_poly.type
_entity_poly.pdbx_seq_one_letter_code
_entity_poly.pdbx_strand_id
1 'polypeptide(L)'
;MCFELFKPLVKVLRIVDGDWRPSMSFVYGELKDAKKEFIKLCKDTKEIYEPIIQIIDSRAKDRLDSPLHSAGYLLNPYYYYRDDEAQKDLACMTAILTCV
;
A
#
# COMPACT_ATOMS: atom_id res chain seq x y z
N MET A 1 -23.89 1.61 1.30
CA MET A 1 -23.00 2.74 1.66
C MET A 1 -21.72 2.30 2.37
N CYS A 2 -21.70 1.31 3.29
CA CYS A 2 -20.43 0.87 3.91
C CYS A 2 -19.55 -0.07 3.05
N PHE A 3 -20.13 -0.89 2.17
CA PHE A 3 -19.36 -1.91 1.44
C PHE A 3 -18.35 -1.32 0.44
N GLU A 4 -18.73 -0.29 -0.31
CA GLU A 4 -17.82 0.38 -1.25
C GLU A 4 -16.62 1.04 -0.55
N LEU A 5 -16.79 1.48 0.71
CA LEU A 5 -15.73 2.09 1.51
C LEU A 5 -14.59 1.10 1.82
N PHE A 6 -14.91 -0.17 2.07
CA PHE A 6 -13.94 -1.20 2.43
C PHE A 6 -13.42 -2.02 1.25
N LYS A 7 -14.03 -1.86 0.07
CA LYS A 7 -13.64 -2.56 -1.15
C LYS A 7 -12.14 -2.45 -1.49
N PRO A 8 -11.48 -1.28 -1.33
CA PRO A 8 -10.04 -1.18 -1.58
C PRO A 8 -9.22 -2.06 -0.64
N LEU A 9 -9.60 -2.13 0.65
CA LEU A 9 -8.92 -2.98 1.63
C LEU A 9 -9.17 -4.47 1.38
N VAL A 10 -10.38 -4.86 0.99
CA VAL A 10 -10.67 -6.25 0.61
C VAL A 10 -9.82 -6.70 -0.58
N LYS A 11 -9.56 -5.80 -1.54
CA LYS A 11 -8.64 -6.07 -2.66
C LYS A 11 -7.22 -6.35 -2.17
N VAL A 12 -6.69 -5.54 -1.25
CA VAL A 12 -5.36 -5.76 -0.65
C VAL A 12 -5.30 -7.10 0.06
N LEU A 13 -6.31 -7.42 0.88
CA LEU A 13 -6.36 -8.69 1.60
C LEU A 13 -6.34 -9.90 0.66
N ARG A 14 -7.08 -9.84 -0.45
CA ARG A 14 -7.05 -10.91 -1.47
C ARG A 14 -5.68 -11.06 -2.15
N ILE A 15 -4.88 -9.99 -2.24
CA ILE A 15 -3.53 -10.04 -2.79
C ILE A 15 -2.55 -10.64 -1.77
N VAL A 16 -2.69 -10.28 -0.49
CA VAL A 16 -1.89 -10.86 0.60
C VAL A 16 -2.17 -12.37 0.72
N ASP A 17 -3.43 -12.77 0.59
CA ASP A 17 -3.90 -14.16 0.66
C ASP A 17 -3.63 -14.96 -0.63
N GLY A 18 -3.16 -14.31 -1.70
CA GLY A 18 -3.20 -14.84 -3.05
C GLY A 18 -2.07 -15.80 -3.42
N ASP A 19 -2.43 -17.07 -3.65
CA ASP A 19 -1.61 -18.17 -4.20
C ASP A 19 -1.16 -17.98 -5.68
N TRP A 20 -1.72 -17.02 -6.44
CA TRP A 20 -1.61 -16.97 -7.91
C TRP A 20 -0.60 -15.95 -8.48
N ARG A 21 -0.15 -14.96 -7.70
CA ARG A 21 0.91 -14.01 -8.09
C ARG A 21 1.78 -13.69 -6.87
N PRO A 22 3.08 -13.38 -7.04
CA PRO A 22 3.93 -12.99 -5.92
C PRO A 22 3.32 -11.79 -5.19
N SER A 23 2.85 -12.01 -3.95
CA SER A 23 2.15 -10.99 -3.17
C SER A 23 3.12 -9.91 -2.68
N MET A 24 4.33 -10.31 -2.28
CA MET A 24 5.33 -9.46 -1.62
C MET A 24 5.61 -8.13 -2.34
N SER A 25 5.80 -8.14 -3.66
CA SER A 25 6.16 -6.93 -4.44
C SER A 25 4.96 -6.05 -4.83
N PHE A 26 3.74 -6.50 -4.54
CA PHE A 26 2.51 -5.75 -4.84
C PHE A 26 1.82 -5.21 -3.59
N VAL A 27 1.92 -5.90 -2.46
CA VAL A 27 1.21 -5.57 -1.22
C VAL A 27 1.36 -4.10 -0.81
N TYR A 28 2.59 -3.57 -0.80
CA TYR A 28 2.83 -2.18 -0.38
C TYR A 28 2.22 -1.16 -1.35
N GLY A 29 2.38 -1.38 -2.67
CA GLY A 29 1.80 -0.51 -3.70
C GLY A 29 0.27 -0.52 -3.67
N GLU A 30 -0.32 -1.70 -3.56
CA GLU A 30 -1.79 -1.86 -3.46
C GLU A 30 -2.34 -1.27 -2.17
N LEU A 31 -1.59 -1.33 -1.06
CA LEU A 31 -1.97 -0.65 0.18
C LEU A 31 -1.94 0.88 0.03
N LYS A 32 -0.93 1.45 -0.66
CA LYS A 32 -0.89 2.88 -0.99
C LYS A 32 -2.08 3.29 -1.87
N ASP A 33 -2.36 2.52 -2.91
CA ASP A 33 -3.49 2.78 -3.81
C ASP A 33 -4.83 2.67 -3.09
N ALA A 34 -4.99 1.67 -2.21
CA ALA A 34 -6.20 1.49 -1.41
C ALA A 34 -6.46 2.69 -0.48
N LYS A 35 -5.41 3.26 0.15
CA LYS A 35 -5.53 4.48 0.96
C LYS A 35 -5.97 5.67 0.11
N LYS A 36 -5.40 5.85 -1.08
CA LYS A 36 -5.79 6.93 -2.02
C LYS A 36 -7.25 6.80 -2.47
N GLU A 37 -7.68 5.59 -2.83
CA GLU A 37 -9.07 5.32 -3.24
C GLU A 37 -10.04 5.58 -2.08
N PHE A 38 -9.69 5.13 -0.88
CA PHE A 38 -10.46 5.36 0.34
C PHE A 38 -10.66 6.86 0.64
N ILE A 39 -9.58 7.66 0.58
CA ILE A 39 -9.65 9.12 0.79
C ILE A 39 -10.62 9.77 -0.21
N LYS A 40 -10.57 9.37 -1.49
CA LYS A 40 -11.50 9.85 -2.52
C LYS A 40 -12.95 9.45 -2.24
N LEU A 41 -13.19 8.23 -1.76
CA LEU A 41 -14.53 7.77 -1.36
C LEU A 41 -15.08 8.58 -0.17
N CYS A 42 -14.19 9.04 0.72
CA CYS A 42 -14.52 9.98 1.80
C CYS A 42 -14.63 11.45 1.32
N LYS A 43 -14.62 11.70 0.00
CA LYS A 43 -14.67 13.05 -0.59
C LYS A 43 -13.62 14.00 -0.01
N ASP A 44 -12.43 13.47 0.28
CA ASP A 44 -11.31 14.22 0.85
C ASP A 44 -11.66 14.92 2.19
N THR A 45 -12.69 14.46 2.89
CA THR A 45 -13.09 15.00 4.20
C THR A 45 -12.19 14.44 5.29
N LYS A 46 -11.22 15.24 5.73
CA LYS A 46 -10.14 14.84 6.63
C LYS A 46 -10.64 14.23 7.93
N GLU A 47 -11.65 14.83 8.53
CA GLU A 47 -12.25 14.40 9.80
C GLU A 47 -12.83 12.98 9.72
N ILE A 48 -13.19 12.53 8.51
CA ILE A 48 -13.75 11.21 8.24
C ILE A 48 -12.65 10.20 7.96
N TYR A 49 -11.72 10.53 7.04
CA TYR A 49 -10.74 9.53 6.59
C TYR A 49 -9.55 9.39 7.54
N GLU A 50 -9.13 10.45 8.22
CA GLU A 50 -7.89 10.47 9.01
C GLU A 50 -7.87 9.41 10.13
N PRO A 51 -8.93 9.25 10.95
CA PRO A 51 -8.95 8.21 11.98
C PRO A 51 -8.82 6.80 11.39
N ILE A 52 -9.38 6.57 10.20
CA ILE A 52 -9.40 5.26 9.55
C ILE A 52 -8.03 4.97 8.90
N ILE A 53 -7.42 5.97 8.25
CA ILE A 53 -6.05 5.86 7.73
C ILE A 53 -5.07 5.56 8.88
N GLN A 54 -5.20 6.23 10.03
CA GLN A 54 -4.37 5.94 11.20
C GLN A 54 -4.53 4.50 11.70
N ILE A 55 -5.74 3.95 11.69
CA ILE A 55 -5.97 2.54 12.02
C ILE A 55 -5.29 1.63 10.99
N ILE A 56 -5.41 1.93 9.69
CA ILE A 56 -4.78 1.15 8.62
C ILE A 56 -3.25 1.18 8.79
N ASP A 57 -2.67 2.36 8.99
CA ASP A 57 -1.23 2.55 9.21
C ASP A 57 -0.75 1.78 10.43
N SER A 58 -1.45 1.88 11.56
CA SER A 58 -1.11 1.15 12.78
C SER A 58 -1.16 -0.37 12.59
N ARG A 59 -2.07 -0.89 11.76
CA ARG A 59 -2.19 -2.33 11.47
C ARG A 59 -1.19 -2.81 10.42
N ALA A 60 -0.81 -1.94 9.48
CA ALA A 60 0.17 -2.23 8.44
C ALA A 60 1.60 -2.20 8.98
N LYS A 61 1.85 -1.36 9.99
CA LYS A 61 3.18 -1.10 10.56
C LYS A 61 3.97 -2.37 10.85
N ASP A 62 5.20 -2.40 10.36
CA ASP A 62 6.20 -3.47 10.48
C ASP A 62 5.73 -4.83 9.90
N ARG A 63 4.62 -4.83 9.15
CA ARG A 63 4.00 -6.03 8.56
C ARG A 63 3.86 -5.89 7.07
N LEU A 64 2.95 -5.04 6.61
CA LEU A 64 2.63 -4.80 5.20
C LEU A 64 3.41 -3.62 4.61
N ASP A 65 4.05 -2.82 5.47
CA ASP A 65 4.94 -1.70 5.13
C ASP A 65 6.39 -1.95 5.58
N SER A 66 6.74 -3.21 5.85
CA SER A 66 8.10 -3.59 6.22
C SER A 66 9.10 -3.25 5.10
N PRO A 67 10.41 -3.09 5.43
CA PRO A 67 11.43 -2.83 4.42
C PRO A 67 11.39 -3.82 3.25
N LEU A 68 11.08 -5.10 3.50
CA LEU A 68 10.97 -6.10 2.46
C LEU A 68 9.84 -5.80 1.45
N HIS A 69 8.68 -5.37 1.92
CA HIS A 69 7.56 -5.00 1.04
C HIS A 69 7.83 -3.69 0.30
N SER A 70 8.46 -2.71 0.95
CA SER A 70 8.85 -1.43 0.35
C SER A 70 9.93 -1.60 -0.73
N ALA A 71 10.94 -2.44 -0.48
CA ALA A 71 11.94 -2.82 -1.47
C ALA A 71 11.31 -3.61 -2.63
N GLY A 72 10.40 -4.55 -2.32
CA GLY A 72 9.65 -5.30 -3.31
C GLY A 72 8.82 -4.40 -4.23
N TYR A 73 8.18 -3.36 -3.68
CA TYR A 73 7.44 -2.35 -4.45
C TYR A 73 8.35 -1.57 -5.40
N LEU A 74 9.52 -1.10 -4.92
CA LEU A 74 10.48 -0.37 -5.74
C LEU A 74 11.04 -1.23 -6.88
N LEU A 75 11.36 -2.49 -6.59
CA LEU A 75 11.93 -3.42 -7.56
C LEU A 75 10.88 -3.99 -8.54
N ASN A 76 9.60 -3.72 -8.35
CA ASN A 76 8.54 -4.20 -9.21
C ASN A 76 8.44 -3.34 -10.49
N PRO A 77 8.73 -3.87 -11.70
CA PRO A 77 8.69 -3.10 -12.94
C PRO A 77 7.31 -2.47 -13.21
N TYR A 78 6.24 -3.12 -12.75
CA TYR A 78 4.89 -2.60 -12.88
C TYR A 78 4.69 -1.27 -12.16
N TYR A 79 5.31 -1.07 -10.99
CA TYR A 79 5.25 0.20 -10.27
C TYR A 79 6.37 1.14 -10.71
N TYR A 80 7.59 0.62 -10.84
CA TYR A 80 8.78 1.40 -11.18
C TYR A 80 8.64 2.19 -12.49
N TYR A 81 7.99 1.61 -13.51
CA TYR A 81 7.79 2.26 -14.81
C TYR A 81 6.40 2.87 -15.00
N ARG A 82 5.48 2.68 -14.05
CA ARG A 82 4.12 3.24 -14.15
C ARG A 82 4.06 4.70 -13.69
N ASP A 83 4.75 5.01 -12.60
CA ASP A 83 4.79 6.34 -12.00
C ASP A 83 6.15 6.56 -11.33
N ASP A 84 6.58 7.81 -11.29
CA ASP A 84 7.79 8.25 -10.61
C ASP A 84 7.67 8.16 -9.07
N GLU A 85 6.46 7.98 -8.53
CA GLU A 85 6.24 7.87 -7.08
C GLU A 85 7.13 6.81 -6.43
N ALA A 86 7.33 5.67 -7.06
CA ALA A 86 8.21 4.62 -6.53
C ALA A 86 9.68 5.07 -6.50
N GLN A 87 10.14 5.72 -7.58
CA GLN A 87 11.52 6.18 -7.73
C GLN A 87 11.88 7.32 -6.77
N LYS A 88 10.90 8.15 -6.40
CA LYS A 88 11.06 9.29 -5.49
C LYS A 88 10.87 8.93 -4.02
N ASP A 89 10.40 7.72 -3.71
CA ASP A 89 10.11 7.28 -2.35
C ASP A 89 11.41 6.90 -1.61
N LEU A 90 11.92 7.85 -0.81
CA LEU A 90 13.15 7.66 -0.04
C LEU A 90 13.06 6.46 0.91
N ALA A 91 11.88 6.19 1.49
CA ALA A 91 11.70 5.05 2.38
C ALA A 91 11.90 3.73 1.63
N CYS A 92 11.47 3.67 0.36
CA CYS A 92 11.70 2.51 -0.50
C CYS A 92 13.18 2.34 -0.87
N MET A 93 13.90 3.43 -1.16
CA MET A 93 15.34 3.36 -1.42
C MET A 93 16.15 2.92 -0.18
N THR A 94 15.84 3.45 1.00
CA THR A 94 16.47 3.02 2.26
C THR A 94 16.10 1.57 2.59
N ALA A 95 14.90 1.14 2.26
CA ALA A 95 14.47 -0.23 2.47
C ALA A 95 15.32 -1.24 1.69
N ILE A 96 15.78 -0.91 0.46
CA ILE A 96 16.73 -1.75 -0.28
C ILE A 96 18.02 -1.95 0.52
N LEU A 97 18.61 -0.87 1.03
CA LEU A 97 19.85 -0.94 1.82
C LEU A 97 19.68 -1.72 3.13
N THR A 98 18.47 -1.78 3.66
CA THR A 98 18.16 -2.50 4.90
C THR A 98 17.97 -4.01 4.66
N CYS A 99 17.65 -4.42 3.43
CA CYS A 99 17.34 -5.80 3.07
C CYS A 99 18.53 -6.58 2.47
N VAL A 100 19.70 -5.93 2.27
CA VAL A 100 20.93 -6.52 1.71
C VAL A 100 22.04 -6.46 2.76
#